data_AF-A0A7Y2N097-F1
#
_entry.id   AF-A0A7Y2N097-F1
#
_cell.length_a   1.000
_cell.length_b   1.000
_cell.length_c   1.000
_cell.angle_alpha   90.00
_cell.angle_beta   90.00
_cell.angle_gamma   90.00
#
_symmetry.space_group_name_H-M   'P 1'
#
loop_
_entity.id
_entity.type
_entity.pdbx_description
1 polymer ?
#
loop_
_entity_poly.entity_id
_entity_poly.type
_entity_poly.pdbx_seq_one_letter_code
_entity_poly.pdbx_strand_id
1 'polypeptide(L)'
;MHEFAHPLLLSFALGVVGTPALAGPDWLETLDAGRTVLTAQDTTGAGVLSTIAGSLSPGDGEDVFLIEIQDHLGFAATTMVTAGATEFDSQLWLFDMDGFGLLGNDDDPAGGVGSFIAAPSDDGLTLELPGPGLYLIAITEKGNVPVSQNGLFPLFSFRSPTEISGPDGFAGGDPFGEWSGETGAGGQYVILIAPTPGAGMLFLVAAAMGRRRRRG
;
A
#
# COMPACT_ATOMS: atom_id res chain seq x y z
N MET A 1 42.17 68.64 -18.46
CA MET A 1 41.26 68.13 -17.42
C MET A 1 40.45 67.02 -18.07
N HIS A 2 40.63 65.79 -17.56
CA HIS A 2 40.23 64.53 -18.20
C HIS A 2 38.73 64.26 -18.06
N GLU A 3 38.09 63.83 -19.14
CA GLU A 3 36.75 63.27 -19.14
C GLU A 3 36.87 61.75 -19.36
N PHE A 4 36.47 60.96 -18.37
CA PHE A 4 36.44 59.49 -18.44
C PHE A 4 34.98 59.02 -18.46
N ALA A 5 34.61 58.29 -19.51
CA ALA A 5 33.34 57.59 -19.61
C ALA A 5 33.41 56.24 -18.88
N HIS A 6 32.42 55.92 -18.06
CA HIS A 6 32.24 54.60 -17.44
C HIS A 6 31.08 53.84 -18.12
N PRO A 7 31.29 52.60 -18.61
CA PRO A 7 30.20 51.77 -19.09
C PRO A 7 29.54 51.00 -17.92
N LEU A 8 28.21 51.08 -17.84
CA LEU A 8 27.38 50.25 -16.96
C LEU A 8 27.21 48.87 -17.60
N LEU A 9 27.75 47.83 -16.96
CA LEU A 9 27.51 46.43 -17.29
C LEU A 9 26.20 45.97 -16.64
N LEU A 10 25.20 45.67 -17.47
CA LEU A 10 23.94 45.08 -17.06
C LEU A 10 24.10 43.55 -17.05
N SER A 11 24.29 42.94 -15.88
CA SER A 11 24.27 41.49 -15.72
C SER A 11 22.84 40.96 -15.74
N PHE A 12 22.53 40.14 -16.74
CA PHE A 12 21.28 39.39 -16.81
C PHE A 12 21.46 38.08 -16.03
N ALA A 13 20.84 37.97 -14.85
CA ALA A 13 20.77 36.71 -14.11
C ALA A 13 19.69 35.82 -14.75
N LEU A 14 20.12 34.72 -15.36
CA LEU A 14 19.23 33.71 -15.93
C LEU A 14 18.70 32.85 -14.78
N GLY A 15 17.47 33.12 -14.34
CA GLY A 15 16.78 32.29 -13.35
C GLY A 15 16.37 30.95 -13.96
N VAL A 16 17.05 29.87 -13.55
CA VAL A 16 16.58 28.51 -13.83
C VAL A 16 15.37 28.24 -12.96
N VAL A 17 14.18 28.20 -13.57
CA VAL A 17 12.97 27.70 -12.92
C VAL A 17 13.08 26.18 -12.92
N GLY A 18 13.46 25.59 -11.79
CA GLY A 18 13.37 24.15 -11.60
C GLY A 18 11.90 23.74 -11.57
N THR A 19 11.48 22.89 -12.50
CA THR A 19 10.23 22.15 -12.36
C THR A 19 10.34 21.27 -11.13
N PRO A 20 9.39 21.31 -10.17
CA PRO A 20 9.39 20.32 -9.09
C PRO A 20 9.27 18.94 -9.73
N ALA A 21 10.25 18.07 -9.51
CA ALA A 21 10.09 16.65 -9.78
C ALA A 21 8.97 16.16 -8.86
N LEU A 22 7.91 15.60 -9.45
CA LEU A 22 7.00 14.76 -8.68
C LEU A 22 7.84 13.59 -8.17
N ALA A 23 8.00 13.48 -6.86
CA ALA A 23 8.62 12.30 -6.28
C ALA A 23 7.75 11.09 -6.68
N GLY A 24 8.37 10.07 -7.26
CA GLY A 24 7.72 8.78 -7.50
C GLY A 24 7.40 8.07 -6.19
N PRO A 25 6.85 6.85 -6.23
CA PRO A 25 6.68 6.05 -5.02
C PRO A 25 8.04 5.79 -4.36
N ASP A 26 8.04 5.55 -3.06
CA ASP A 26 9.24 5.14 -2.32
C ASP A 26 9.74 3.79 -2.82
N TRP A 27 8.80 2.90 -3.16
CA TRP A 27 9.06 1.66 -3.85
C TRP A 27 8.22 1.52 -5.13
N LEU A 28 8.91 1.33 -6.25
CA LEU A 28 8.30 0.81 -7.47
C LEU A 28 8.61 -0.68 -7.54
N GLU A 29 7.57 -1.49 -7.67
CA GLU A 29 7.67 -2.91 -7.96
C GLU A 29 8.71 -3.16 -9.07
N THR A 30 9.57 -4.15 -8.86
CA THR A 30 10.67 -4.44 -9.80
C THR A 30 10.47 -5.83 -10.35
N LEU A 31 10.15 -5.90 -11.64
CA LEU A 31 9.58 -7.10 -12.26
C LEU A 31 8.23 -7.42 -11.59
N ASP A 32 7.99 -8.70 -11.37
CA ASP A 32 6.87 -9.27 -10.65
C ASP A 32 7.30 -9.44 -9.19
N ALA A 33 6.55 -8.89 -8.24
CA ALA A 33 6.81 -9.18 -6.84
C ALA A 33 6.51 -10.65 -6.55
N GLY A 34 7.11 -11.16 -5.47
CA GLY A 34 6.91 -12.56 -5.13
C GLY A 34 5.52 -12.83 -4.59
N ARG A 35 5.11 -14.08 -4.74
CA ARG A 35 3.79 -14.58 -4.32
C ARG A 35 3.79 -15.18 -2.91
N THR A 36 4.95 -15.38 -2.29
CA THR A 36 5.10 -16.15 -1.04
C THR A 36 5.98 -15.40 -0.04
N VAL A 37 5.96 -15.84 1.22
CA VAL A 37 6.92 -15.38 2.25
C VAL A 37 8.37 -15.39 1.75
N LEU A 38 8.77 -16.45 1.05
CA LEU A 38 10.16 -16.65 0.61
C LEU A 38 10.54 -15.86 -0.65
N THR A 39 9.54 -15.44 -1.42
CA THR A 39 9.76 -14.72 -2.68
C THR A 39 9.43 -13.24 -2.58
N ALA A 40 8.89 -12.79 -1.44
CA ALA A 40 8.49 -11.42 -1.20
C ALA A 40 9.57 -10.42 -1.63
N GLN A 41 9.15 -9.34 -2.29
CA GLN A 41 10.08 -8.33 -2.76
C GLN A 41 10.58 -7.48 -1.59
N ASP A 42 11.90 -7.44 -1.40
CA ASP A 42 12.54 -6.72 -0.30
C ASP A 42 12.56 -5.20 -0.53
N THR A 43 11.81 -4.45 0.28
CA THR A 43 11.71 -2.99 0.20
C THR A 43 12.60 -2.26 1.22
N THR A 44 13.30 -2.98 2.10
CA THR A 44 14.01 -2.40 3.27
C THR A 44 15.16 -1.46 2.90
N GLY A 45 15.60 -1.46 1.64
CA GLY A 45 16.58 -0.52 1.11
C GLY A 45 16.04 0.88 0.78
N ALA A 46 14.71 1.10 0.81
CA ALA A 46 14.07 2.36 0.42
C ALA A 46 14.15 3.46 1.49
N GLY A 47 14.52 3.12 2.73
CA GLY A 47 14.40 4.02 3.88
C GLY A 47 13.00 3.97 4.50
N VAL A 48 12.44 5.12 4.90
CA VAL A 48 11.06 5.16 5.40
C VAL A 48 10.12 4.89 4.24
N LEU A 49 9.44 3.75 4.29
CA LEU A 49 8.50 3.32 3.25
C LEU A 49 7.11 3.89 3.55
N SER A 50 6.63 4.80 2.72
CA SER A 50 5.28 5.36 2.80
C SER A 50 4.40 5.00 1.60
N THR A 51 5.01 4.58 0.50
CA THR A 51 4.31 4.27 -0.75
C THR A 51 4.95 3.12 -1.51
N ILE A 52 4.12 2.18 -1.95
CA ILE A 52 4.48 1.11 -2.89
C ILE A 52 3.57 1.25 -4.10
N ALA A 53 4.11 1.17 -5.31
CA ALA A 53 3.32 1.09 -6.54
C ALA A 53 3.75 -0.12 -7.36
N GLY A 54 2.77 -0.76 -8.01
CA GLY A 54 2.99 -1.96 -8.82
C GLY A 54 1.81 -2.24 -9.74
N SER A 55 1.76 -3.44 -10.31
CA SER A 55 0.64 -3.88 -11.12
C SER A 55 0.43 -5.38 -11.13
N LEU A 56 -0.82 -5.79 -10.95
CA LEU A 56 -1.24 -7.17 -11.18
C LEU A 56 -1.58 -7.40 -12.65
N SER A 57 -1.48 -8.64 -13.12
CA SER A 57 -1.81 -9.01 -14.50
C SER A 57 -2.58 -10.33 -14.59
N PRO A 58 -3.21 -10.68 -15.72
CA PRO A 58 -3.97 -11.94 -15.80
C PRO A 58 -3.10 -13.17 -15.51
N GLY A 59 -3.47 -13.95 -14.48
CA GLY A 59 -2.68 -15.09 -13.98
C GLY A 59 -1.66 -14.74 -12.91
N ASP A 60 -1.60 -13.47 -12.53
CA ASP A 60 -0.79 -12.90 -11.46
C ASP A 60 -1.68 -11.97 -10.60
N GLY A 61 -2.32 -12.55 -9.59
CA GLY A 61 -3.32 -11.86 -8.78
C GLY A 61 -2.84 -11.52 -7.38
N GLU A 62 -1.54 -11.57 -7.12
CA GLU A 62 -0.98 -11.43 -5.77
C GLU A 62 0.47 -10.92 -5.79
N ASP A 63 0.73 -9.88 -5.01
CA ASP A 63 2.08 -9.39 -4.78
C ASP A 63 2.38 -9.32 -3.29
N VAL A 64 3.55 -9.82 -2.88
CA VAL A 64 4.03 -9.82 -1.50
C VAL A 64 5.30 -8.99 -1.38
N PHE A 65 5.31 -8.05 -0.44
CA PHE A 65 6.42 -7.16 -0.12
C PHE A 65 6.88 -7.36 1.32
N LEU A 66 8.18 -7.42 1.52
CA LEU A 66 8.81 -7.34 2.83
C LEU A 66 8.96 -5.87 3.22
N ILE A 67 8.36 -5.47 4.34
CA ILE A 67 8.35 -4.10 4.86
C ILE A 67 8.89 -4.03 6.29
N GLU A 68 9.44 -2.88 6.68
CA GLU A 68 9.79 -2.58 8.07
C GLU A 68 8.70 -1.71 8.71
N ILE A 69 8.08 -2.20 9.79
CA ILE A 69 7.13 -1.44 10.60
C ILE A 69 7.86 -0.95 11.86
N GLN A 70 8.05 0.36 11.97
CA GLN A 70 8.71 0.98 13.12
C GLN A 70 7.73 1.40 14.22
N ASP A 71 6.57 1.96 13.83
CA ASP A 71 5.47 2.30 14.74
C ASP A 71 4.33 1.30 14.57
N HIS A 72 4.44 0.18 15.27
CA HIS A 72 3.46 -0.90 15.22
C HIS A 72 2.10 -0.53 15.84
N LEU A 73 2.07 0.41 16.79
CA LEU A 73 0.83 0.88 17.43
C LEU A 73 0.08 1.86 16.52
N GLY A 74 0.80 2.51 15.60
CA GLY A 74 0.25 3.46 14.65
C GLY A 74 0.09 2.92 13.23
N PHE A 75 0.38 1.64 13.01
CA PHE A 75 0.40 1.06 11.67
C PHE A 75 -0.97 1.14 11.01
N ALA A 76 -0.98 1.65 9.78
CA ALA A 76 -2.08 1.49 8.85
C ALA A 76 -1.56 1.40 7.41
N ALA A 77 -2.26 0.69 6.55
CA ALA A 77 -2.02 0.67 5.12
C ALA A 77 -3.35 0.70 4.34
N THR A 78 -3.35 1.35 3.18
CA THR A 78 -4.55 1.46 2.33
C THR A 78 -4.20 1.49 0.86
N THR A 79 -5.08 0.99 0.00
CA THR A 79 -4.94 1.15 -1.45
C THR A 79 -5.55 2.47 -1.92
N MET A 80 -4.82 3.20 -2.75
CA MET A 80 -5.31 4.47 -3.29
C MET A 80 -6.21 4.22 -4.51
N VAL A 81 -7.52 4.29 -4.34
CA VAL A 81 -8.47 4.10 -5.45
C VAL A 81 -8.76 5.42 -6.15
N THR A 82 -7.97 5.70 -7.19
CA THR A 82 -8.17 6.81 -8.14
C THR A 82 -7.72 6.35 -9.52
N ALA A 83 -8.21 7.00 -10.58
CA ALA A 83 -7.75 6.70 -11.95
C ALA A 83 -6.22 6.84 -12.04
N GLY A 84 -5.52 5.78 -12.45
CA GLY A 84 -4.06 5.71 -12.51
C GLY A 84 -3.37 5.44 -11.16
N ALA A 85 -4.08 4.85 -10.19
CA ALA A 85 -3.50 4.31 -8.96
C ALA A 85 -3.93 2.86 -8.77
N THR A 86 -4.96 2.57 -7.97
CA THR A 86 -5.56 1.22 -7.84
C THR A 86 -6.80 1.09 -8.71
N GLU A 87 -6.74 0.19 -9.68
CA GLU A 87 -7.72 0.07 -10.77
C GLU A 87 -8.71 -1.10 -10.62
N PHE A 88 -8.55 -1.89 -9.57
CA PHE A 88 -9.34 -3.09 -9.26
C PHE A 88 -9.88 -3.05 -7.83
N ASP A 89 -10.80 -3.96 -7.54
CA ASP A 89 -11.29 -4.25 -6.19
C ASP A 89 -10.22 -5.04 -5.44
N SER A 90 -9.57 -4.41 -4.45
CA SER A 90 -8.28 -4.85 -3.89
C SER A 90 -8.43 -5.36 -2.47
N GLN A 91 -7.69 -6.41 -2.08
CA GLN A 91 -7.58 -6.85 -0.68
C GLN A 91 -6.15 -6.67 -0.18
N LEU A 92 -6.01 -6.28 1.09
CA LEU A 92 -4.72 -6.17 1.76
C LEU A 92 -4.60 -7.22 2.86
N TRP A 93 -3.42 -7.80 2.98
CA TRP A 93 -3.08 -8.83 3.96
C TRP A 93 -1.75 -8.49 4.63
N LEU A 94 -1.68 -8.67 5.94
CA LEU A 94 -0.45 -8.52 6.71
C LEU A 94 -0.11 -9.84 7.38
N PHE A 95 1.15 -10.25 7.26
CA PHE A 95 1.70 -11.42 7.92
C PHE A 95 2.97 -11.06 8.69
N ASP A 96 3.29 -11.86 9.71
CA ASP A 96 4.63 -11.85 10.28
C ASP A 96 5.64 -12.59 9.36
N MET A 97 6.91 -12.59 9.76
CA MET A 97 7.99 -13.25 9.00
C MET A 97 7.92 -14.78 8.99
N ASP A 98 7.15 -15.38 9.91
CA ASP A 98 6.91 -16.82 9.95
C ASP A 98 5.67 -17.20 9.10
N GLY A 99 4.99 -16.22 8.52
CA GLY A 99 3.83 -16.38 7.64
C GLY A 99 2.50 -16.42 8.37
N PHE A 100 2.44 -16.18 9.69
CA PHE A 100 1.15 -16.11 10.38
C PHE A 100 0.40 -14.84 10.02
N GLY A 101 -0.90 -14.98 9.74
CA GLY A 101 -1.76 -13.85 9.44
C GLY A 101 -1.89 -12.90 10.64
N LEU A 102 -1.97 -11.61 10.36
CA LEU A 102 -2.17 -10.57 11.36
C LEU A 102 -3.41 -9.74 11.04
N LEU A 103 -3.46 -9.09 9.88
CA LEU A 103 -4.55 -8.21 9.50
C LEU A 103 -4.99 -8.50 8.06
N GLY A 104 -6.29 -8.44 7.80
CA GLY A 104 -6.87 -8.58 6.46
C GLY A 104 -8.06 -7.65 6.27
N ASN A 105 -8.24 -7.12 5.07
CA ASN A 105 -9.41 -6.31 4.72
C ASN A 105 -9.72 -6.36 3.21
N ASP A 106 -11.01 -6.27 2.87
CA ASP A 106 -11.55 -6.20 1.49
C ASP A 106 -11.81 -4.74 1.08
N ASP A 107 -12.70 -4.05 1.78
CA ASP A 107 -13.12 -2.69 1.47
C ASP A 107 -12.75 -1.71 2.61
N ASP A 108 -12.40 -0.47 2.25
CA ASP A 108 -12.12 0.62 3.18
C ASP A 108 -13.40 0.93 3.97
N PRO A 109 -13.36 0.95 5.33
CA PRO A 109 -14.48 1.35 6.17
C PRO A 109 -15.06 2.74 5.85
N ALA A 110 -14.27 3.64 5.26
CA ALA A 110 -14.72 4.95 4.76
C ALA A 110 -15.50 4.88 3.43
N GLY A 111 -15.55 3.69 2.81
CA GLY A 111 -16.27 3.36 1.58
C GLY A 111 -15.36 3.34 0.35
N GLY A 112 -15.63 2.40 -0.56
CA GLY A 112 -14.85 2.18 -1.78
C GLY A 112 -14.70 0.70 -2.06
N VAL A 113 -13.85 0.36 -3.03
CA VAL A 113 -13.40 -1.01 -3.35
C VAL A 113 -11.89 -1.17 -3.10
N GLY A 114 -11.30 -0.19 -2.42
CA GLY A 114 -9.91 -0.23 -1.99
C GLY A 114 -9.87 -0.75 -0.58
N SER A 115 -8.82 -1.46 -0.19
CA SER A 115 -8.68 -2.01 1.15
C SER A 115 -7.98 -1.05 2.10
N PHE A 116 -8.23 -1.25 3.39
CA PHE A 116 -7.64 -0.54 4.51
C PHE A 116 -7.39 -1.53 5.66
N ILE A 117 -6.14 -1.67 6.09
CA ILE A 117 -5.76 -2.41 7.29
C ILE A 117 -5.15 -1.46 8.31
N ALA A 118 -5.46 -1.65 9.59
CA ALA A 118 -4.86 -0.93 10.71
C ALA A 118 -4.86 -1.81 11.96
N ALA A 119 -3.93 -1.54 12.88
CA ALA A 119 -3.91 -2.20 14.18
C ALA A 119 -4.66 -1.36 15.23
N PRO A 120 -5.42 -1.98 16.15
CA PRO A 120 -5.80 -3.40 16.17
C PRO A 120 -6.90 -3.75 15.14
N SER A 121 -7.11 -5.06 14.92
CA SER A 121 -8.30 -5.56 14.21
C SER A 121 -9.62 -5.12 14.88
N ASP A 122 -10.71 -5.01 14.10
CA ASP A 122 -12.03 -4.54 14.57
C ASP A 122 -13.14 -5.61 14.52
N ASP A 123 -12.76 -6.86 14.21
CA ASP A 123 -13.59 -8.09 14.16
C ASP A 123 -14.00 -8.67 15.53
N GLY A 124 -13.48 -8.08 16.60
CA GLY A 124 -13.66 -8.52 17.99
C GLY A 124 -12.57 -9.46 18.51
N LEU A 125 -11.58 -9.84 17.68
CA LEU A 125 -10.32 -10.44 18.17
C LEU A 125 -9.41 -9.37 18.76
N THR A 126 -9.47 -8.14 18.22
CA THR A 126 -8.67 -6.98 18.67
C THR A 126 -7.17 -7.30 18.62
N LEU A 127 -6.72 -7.89 17.52
CA LEU A 127 -5.33 -8.30 17.36
C LEU A 127 -4.44 -7.08 17.13
N GLU A 128 -3.46 -6.92 18.01
CA GLU A 128 -2.39 -5.91 17.92
C GLU A 128 -1.17 -6.49 17.20
N LEU A 129 -0.34 -5.63 16.60
CA LEU A 129 0.97 -6.07 16.09
C LEU A 129 1.93 -6.37 17.26
N PRO A 130 2.73 -7.44 17.19
CA PRO A 130 3.56 -7.89 18.32
C PRO A 130 4.72 -6.93 18.66
N GLY A 131 5.09 -6.03 17.76
CA GLY A 131 6.12 -5.01 18.01
C GLY A 131 6.69 -4.42 16.71
N PRO A 132 7.69 -3.52 16.79
CA PRO A 132 8.43 -3.09 15.61
C PRO A 132 9.21 -4.25 14.99
N GLY A 133 9.34 -4.28 13.67
CA GLY A 133 10.07 -5.34 12.98
C GLY A 133 9.78 -5.46 11.50
N LEU A 134 10.21 -6.59 10.94
CA LEU A 134 9.92 -6.96 9.56
C LEU A 134 8.57 -7.67 9.49
N TYR A 135 7.80 -7.35 8.46
CA TYR A 135 6.49 -7.89 8.17
C TYR A 135 6.33 -8.09 6.67
N LEU A 136 5.34 -8.87 6.29
CA LEU A 136 4.95 -9.05 4.90
C LEU A 136 3.62 -8.36 4.69
N ILE A 137 3.56 -7.44 3.73
CA ILE A 137 2.29 -6.91 3.24
C ILE A 137 2.03 -7.52 1.86
N ALA A 138 0.83 -8.01 1.65
CA ALA A 138 0.39 -8.51 0.37
C ALA A 138 -0.83 -7.74 -0.13
N ILE A 139 -0.91 -7.60 -1.44
CA ILE A 139 -2.08 -7.07 -2.14
C ILE A 139 -2.59 -8.14 -3.11
N THR A 140 -3.90 -8.27 -3.19
CA THR A 140 -4.55 -9.15 -4.16
C THR A 140 -5.74 -8.47 -4.81
N GLU A 141 -6.20 -9.01 -5.94
CA GLU A 141 -7.57 -8.77 -6.38
C GLU A 141 -8.56 -9.51 -5.46
N LYS A 142 -9.75 -8.94 -5.32
CA LYS A 142 -10.83 -9.52 -4.53
C LYS A 142 -11.12 -10.96 -4.91
N GLY A 143 -11.11 -11.80 -3.88
CA GLY A 143 -11.44 -13.22 -3.98
C GLY A 143 -10.22 -14.12 -4.13
N ASN A 144 -9.03 -13.55 -4.38
CA ASN A 144 -7.77 -14.27 -4.28
C ASN A 144 -7.24 -14.13 -2.84
N VAL A 145 -7.53 -15.12 -2.00
CA VAL A 145 -7.35 -15.06 -0.55
C VAL A 145 -6.24 -15.98 -0.06
N PRO A 146 -5.54 -15.62 1.03
CA PRO A 146 -4.48 -16.46 1.57
C PRO A 146 -5.06 -17.68 2.30
N VAL A 147 -4.49 -18.84 1.99
CA VAL A 147 -4.82 -20.14 2.60
C VAL A 147 -3.57 -20.76 3.22
N SER A 148 -3.75 -21.71 4.13
CA SER A 148 -2.63 -22.41 4.76
C SER A 148 -1.87 -23.31 3.77
N GLN A 149 -0.67 -23.80 4.16
CA GLN A 149 0.28 -24.60 3.36
C GLN A 149 -0.28 -25.84 2.62
N ASN A 150 -1.51 -26.26 2.90
CA ASN A 150 -2.17 -27.34 2.16
C ASN A 150 -3.26 -26.85 1.17
N GLY A 151 -3.47 -25.54 1.06
CA GLY A 151 -4.42 -24.91 0.15
C GLY A 151 -5.90 -25.14 0.50
N LEU A 152 -6.19 -25.66 1.71
CA LEU A 152 -7.53 -26.18 2.02
C LEU A 152 -8.46 -25.18 2.69
N PHE A 153 -7.92 -24.24 3.46
CA PHE A 153 -8.72 -23.41 4.36
C PHE A 153 -8.17 -21.98 4.41
N PRO A 154 -9.06 -20.97 4.40
CA PRO A 154 -8.68 -19.57 4.48
C PRO A 154 -8.15 -19.22 5.87
N LEU A 155 -7.21 -18.27 5.90
CA LEU A 155 -6.66 -17.72 7.14
C LEU A 155 -7.59 -16.69 7.78
N PHE A 156 -8.38 -15.99 6.97
CA PHE A 156 -9.30 -14.90 7.39
C PHE A 156 -10.75 -15.24 7.01
N SER A 157 -11.72 -14.75 7.78
CA SER A 157 -13.16 -14.98 7.57
C SER A 157 -13.98 -13.72 7.85
N PHE A 158 -14.03 -12.80 6.89
CA PHE A 158 -14.76 -11.54 6.99
C PHE A 158 -16.26 -11.72 7.26
N ARG A 159 -16.78 -11.01 8.27
CA ARG A 159 -18.23 -10.87 8.50
C ARG A 159 -18.82 -9.73 7.68
N SER A 160 -17.99 -8.76 7.33
CA SER A 160 -18.32 -7.67 6.40
C SER A 160 -17.08 -7.31 5.58
N PRO A 161 -17.24 -6.79 4.34
CA PRO A 161 -16.08 -6.43 3.54
C PRO A 161 -15.28 -5.27 4.16
N THR A 162 -15.94 -4.41 4.94
CA THR A 162 -15.32 -3.27 5.62
C THR A 162 -14.70 -3.60 6.97
N GLU A 163 -14.61 -4.88 7.32
CA GLU A 163 -13.98 -5.33 8.57
C GLU A 163 -12.46 -5.37 8.40
N ILE A 164 -11.73 -4.94 9.43
CA ILE A 164 -10.32 -5.23 9.59
C ILE A 164 -10.22 -6.49 10.44
N SER A 165 -9.97 -7.61 9.78
CA SER A 165 -10.04 -8.93 10.40
C SER A 165 -8.67 -9.38 10.87
N GLY A 166 -8.62 -10.01 12.05
CA GLY A 166 -7.53 -10.89 12.43
C GLY A 166 -7.62 -12.22 11.67
N PRO A 167 -6.68 -13.16 11.87
CA PRO A 167 -6.75 -14.47 11.22
C PRO A 167 -7.81 -15.35 11.91
N ASP A 168 -9.09 -15.06 11.67
CA ASP A 168 -10.23 -15.75 12.28
C ASP A 168 -10.85 -16.85 11.38
N GLY A 169 -10.21 -17.12 10.25
CA GLY A 169 -10.54 -18.22 9.36
C GLY A 169 -10.26 -19.59 9.98
N PHE A 170 -10.73 -20.65 9.32
CA PHE A 170 -10.57 -22.03 9.84
C PHE A 170 -9.10 -22.42 10.04
N ALA A 171 -8.20 -21.89 9.21
CA ALA A 171 -6.76 -22.07 9.34
C ALA A 171 -6.03 -20.84 9.87
N GLY A 172 -6.71 -19.93 10.57
CA GLY A 172 -6.09 -18.69 11.07
C GLY A 172 -4.94 -18.90 12.06
N GLY A 173 -4.84 -20.10 12.65
CA GLY A 173 -3.69 -20.49 13.49
C GLY A 173 -2.53 -21.14 12.73
N ASP A 174 -2.61 -21.27 11.40
CA ASP A 174 -1.59 -21.88 10.55
C ASP A 174 -0.83 -20.80 9.75
N PRO A 175 0.42 -21.07 9.32
CA PRO A 175 1.14 -20.16 8.45
C PRO A 175 0.54 -20.13 7.05
N PHE A 176 0.63 -18.96 6.41
CA PHE A 176 0.36 -18.72 5.01
C PHE A 176 1.20 -19.64 4.12
N GLY A 177 0.49 -20.27 3.20
CA GLY A 177 1.07 -21.24 2.28
C GLY A 177 0.93 -20.85 0.83
N GLU A 178 -0.31 -20.64 0.40
CA GLU A 178 -0.69 -20.45 -0.99
C GLU A 178 -1.89 -19.51 -1.09
N TRP A 179 -2.23 -19.10 -2.32
CA TRP A 179 -3.44 -18.34 -2.62
C TRP A 179 -4.53 -19.25 -3.17
N SER A 180 -5.78 -18.90 -2.87
CA SER A 180 -6.95 -19.58 -3.41
C SER A 180 -7.95 -18.56 -3.89
N GLY A 181 -8.40 -18.72 -5.14
CA GLY A 181 -9.33 -17.80 -5.75
C GLY A 181 -9.16 -17.69 -7.25
N GLU A 182 -9.91 -16.78 -7.84
CA GLU A 182 -9.75 -16.39 -9.24
C GLU A 182 -8.88 -15.14 -9.30
N THR A 183 -7.93 -15.12 -10.24
CA THR A 183 -7.24 -13.89 -10.65
C THR A 183 -8.07 -13.23 -11.76
N GLY A 184 -8.39 -11.97 -11.60
CA GLY A 184 -9.07 -11.12 -12.57
C GLY A 184 -8.14 -10.59 -13.67
N ALA A 185 -8.46 -9.39 -14.14
CA ALA A 185 -7.73 -8.76 -15.25
C ALA A 185 -6.44 -8.06 -14.79
N GLY A 186 -6.28 -7.86 -13.49
CA GLY A 186 -5.24 -7.06 -12.90
C GLY A 186 -5.44 -5.56 -13.15
N GLY A 187 -4.37 -4.80 -12.94
CA GLY A 187 -4.35 -3.36 -13.06
C GLY A 187 -3.22 -2.76 -12.23
N GLN A 188 -3.01 -1.45 -12.36
CA GLN A 188 -2.08 -0.75 -11.47
C GLN A 188 -2.63 -0.74 -10.05
N TYR A 189 -1.73 -0.65 -9.06
CA TYR A 189 -2.06 -0.37 -7.68
C TYR A 189 -1.06 0.57 -7.01
N VAL A 190 -1.54 1.22 -5.94
CA VAL A 190 -0.71 2.00 -5.02
C VAL A 190 -1.12 1.69 -3.60
N ILE A 191 -0.19 1.20 -2.79
CA ILE A 191 -0.34 1.01 -1.35
C ILE A 191 0.27 2.22 -0.64
N LEU A 192 -0.52 2.89 0.19
CA LEU A 192 -0.07 3.95 1.09
C LEU A 192 0.12 3.33 2.48
N ILE A 193 1.30 3.51 3.07
CA ILE A 193 1.64 3.01 4.40
C ILE A 193 1.80 4.22 5.32
N ALA A 194 0.93 4.30 6.31
CA ALA A 194 0.92 5.37 7.29
C ALA A 194 1.59 4.90 8.59
N PRO A 195 2.49 5.71 9.17
CA PRO A 195 3.05 5.41 10.47
C PRO A 195 2.14 5.78 11.66
N THR A 196 0.96 6.41 11.46
CA THR A 196 0.11 6.85 12.60
C THR A 196 -1.40 6.89 12.33
N PRO A 197 -2.26 6.73 13.35
CA PRO A 197 -3.74 6.80 13.24
C PRO A 197 -4.27 8.20 12.88
N GLY A 198 -3.42 9.23 12.91
CA GLY A 198 -3.78 10.60 12.51
C GLY A 198 -3.79 10.84 11.00
N ALA A 199 -3.17 9.95 10.21
CA ALA A 199 -3.11 10.06 8.75
C ALA A 199 -4.43 9.72 8.04
N GLY A 200 -5.37 9.03 8.72
CA GLY A 200 -6.72 8.78 8.20
C GLY A 200 -7.49 10.06 7.86
N MET A 201 -7.19 11.18 8.52
CA MET A 201 -7.75 12.49 8.14
C MET A 201 -7.05 13.16 6.95
N LEU A 202 -5.83 12.77 6.59
CA LEU A 202 -5.07 13.41 5.50
C LEU A 202 -5.43 12.84 4.11
N PHE A 203 -5.95 11.60 4.04
CA PHE A 203 -6.39 11.01 2.78
C PHE A 203 -7.65 11.68 2.19
N LEU A 204 -8.37 12.50 2.96
CA LEU A 204 -9.49 13.31 2.48
C LEU A 204 -9.09 14.45 1.51
N VAL A 205 -7.82 14.86 1.46
CA VAL A 205 -7.39 15.99 0.61
C VAL A 205 -7.07 15.57 -0.83
N ALA A 206 -6.64 14.33 -1.06
CA ALA A 206 -6.27 13.86 -2.40
C ALA A 206 -7.50 13.66 -3.31
N ALA A 207 -8.63 13.21 -2.78
CA ALA A 207 -9.87 12.99 -3.55
C ALA A 207 -10.59 14.30 -3.97
N ALA A 208 -10.37 15.41 -3.26
CA ALA A 208 -11.10 16.66 -3.50
C ALA A 208 -10.56 17.49 -4.69
N MET A 209 -9.32 17.27 -5.12
CA MET A 209 -8.69 18.09 -6.17
C MET A 209 -8.98 17.65 -7.62
N GLY A 210 -9.53 16.46 -7.83
CA GLY A 210 -9.86 15.94 -9.17
C GLY A 210 -11.15 16.48 -9.79
N ARG A 211 -12.07 17.07 -8.99
CA ARG A 211 -13.45 17.36 -9.45
C ARG A 211 -13.70 18.77 -9.97
N ARG A 212 -12.71 19.67 -9.96
CA ARG A 212 -12.94 21.10 -10.25
C ARG A 212 -12.55 21.61 -11.63
N ARG A 213 -12.35 20.75 -12.63
CA ARG A 213 -12.10 21.19 -14.01
C ARG A 213 -12.97 20.45 -15.02
N ARG A 214 -14.28 20.73 -15.00
CA ARG A 214 -15.18 20.58 -16.17
C ARG A 214 -16.52 21.27 -15.92
N ARG A 215 -16.52 22.61 -15.88
CA ARG A 215 -17.66 23.46 -16.26
C ARG A 215 -17.10 24.82 -16.71
N GLY A 216 -17.36 25.16 -17.97
CA GLY A 216 -16.88 26.36 -18.66
C GLY A 216 -16.74 26.03 -20.13
#